data_AF-A0AAW5A1U1-F1
#
_entry.id   AF-A0AAW5A1U1-F1
#
_cell.length_a   1.000
_cell.length_b   1.000
_cell.length_c   1.000
_cell.angle_alpha   90.00
_cell.angle_beta   90.00
_cell.angle_gamma   90.00
#
_symmetry.space_group_name_H-M   'P 1'
#
loop_
_entity.id
_entity.type
_entity.pdbx_description
1 polymer ?
#
loop_
_entity_poly.entity_id
_entity_poly.type
_entity_poly.pdbx_seq_one_letter_code
_entity_poly.pdbx_strand_id
1 'polypeptide(L)'
;MKKPLLALCLTMNVISLNACAEHTEPPTIEAVFVGQPLKLIDDQGQCTLVKPDQSRTKLDMEWPCSFSLDEHQKLRVETFNGIPIFSVWRVEHMPAPSRDCLNKMQAIRQIQGHLEVAPVSLSASCGWGGDQKMYVAPFTW
;
A
#
# COMPACT_ATOMS: atom_id res chain seq x y z
N MET A 1 43.03 -44.89 41.82
CA MET A 1 43.02 -43.63 42.62
C MET A 1 43.43 -42.46 41.73
N LYS A 2 42.79 -41.30 41.95
CA LYS A 2 43.07 -39.93 41.44
C LYS A 2 42.48 -39.53 40.07
N LYS A 3 41.45 -38.67 40.13
CA LYS A 3 40.98 -37.77 39.07
C LYS A 3 42.02 -36.65 38.83
N PRO A 4 41.93 -35.96 37.69
CA PRO A 4 41.84 -34.51 37.78
C PRO A 4 40.68 -33.92 36.95
N LEU A 5 40.04 -32.93 37.57
CA LEU A 5 39.16 -31.93 36.97
C LEU A 5 39.92 -31.11 35.90
N LEU A 6 39.25 -30.61 34.87
CA LEU A 6 38.81 -29.21 34.82
C LEU A 6 37.98 -28.94 33.56
N ALA A 7 36.83 -28.30 33.78
CA ALA A 7 35.93 -27.78 32.78
C ALA A 7 36.51 -26.54 32.09
N LEU A 8 36.24 -26.38 30.80
CA LEU A 8 36.25 -25.08 30.13
C LEU A 8 35.07 -25.03 29.15
N CYS A 9 33.89 -24.69 29.66
CA CYS A 9 32.76 -24.31 28.82
C CYS A 9 33.03 -22.90 28.28
N LEU A 10 33.48 -22.79 27.03
CA LEU A 10 33.45 -21.52 26.30
C LEU A 10 31.98 -21.15 26.02
N THR A 11 31.42 -20.26 26.82
CA THR A 11 30.16 -19.59 26.51
C THR A 11 30.43 -18.45 25.52
N MET A 12 30.40 -18.78 24.22
CA MET A 12 30.33 -17.77 23.16
C MET A 12 28.97 -17.07 23.27
N ASN A 13 28.95 -15.89 23.89
CA ASN A 13 27.79 -15.01 23.87
C ASN A 13 27.61 -14.51 22.44
N VAL A 14 26.71 -15.15 21.70
CA VAL A 14 26.26 -14.67 20.40
C VAL A 14 25.43 -13.42 20.68
N ILE A 15 26.02 -12.25 20.49
CA ILE A 15 25.28 -10.99 20.46
C ILE A 15 24.48 -11.02 19.16
N SER A 16 23.29 -11.59 19.22
CA SER A 16 22.32 -11.55 18.13
C SER A 16 21.94 -10.09 17.91
N LEU A 17 22.51 -9.47 16.88
CA LEU A 17 21.99 -8.22 16.34
C LEU A 17 20.60 -8.55 15.80
N ASN A 18 19.56 -8.25 16.59
CA ASN A 18 18.20 -8.25 16.08
C ASN A 18 18.16 -7.16 15.00
N ALA A 19 18.23 -7.57 13.73
CA ALA A 19 17.84 -6.70 12.64
C ALA A 19 16.40 -6.31 12.92
N CYS A 20 16.17 -5.03 13.23
CA CYS A 20 14.83 -4.48 13.32
C CYS A 20 14.22 -4.61 11.92
N ALA A 21 13.42 -5.65 11.70
CA ALA A 21 12.51 -5.69 10.57
C ALA A 21 11.57 -4.50 10.77
N GLU A 22 11.66 -3.50 9.89
CA GLU A 22 10.73 -2.37 9.87
C GLU A 22 9.31 -2.94 9.84
N HIS A 23 8.52 -2.60 10.87
CA HIS A 23 7.11 -2.96 10.92
C HIS A 23 6.41 -2.24 9.77
N THR A 24 6.13 -2.96 8.69
CA THR A 24 5.23 -2.46 7.65
C THR A 24 3.81 -2.61 8.18
N GLU A 25 3.09 -1.50 8.37
CA GLU A 25 1.67 -1.56 8.72
C GLU A 25 0.89 -2.34 7.65
N PRO A 26 -0.11 -3.14 8.04
CA PRO A 26 -0.91 -3.88 7.09
C PRO A 26 -1.64 -2.91 6.14
N PRO A 27 -1.78 -3.24 4.85
CA PRO A 27 -2.46 -2.38 3.90
C PRO A 27 -3.93 -2.20 4.30
N THR A 28 -4.42 -0.96 4.22
CA THR A 28 -5.84 -0.67 4.35
C THR A 28 -6.56 -1.03 3.06
N ILE A 29 -7.31 -2.13 3.11
CA ILE A 29 -7.97 -2.75 1.95
C ILE A 29 -9.50 -2.55 1.93
N GLU A 30 -10.06 -1.87 2.93
CA GLU A 30 -11.49 -1.56 3.01
C GLU A 30 -11.67 -0.06 3.24
N ALA A 31 -12.67 0.53 2.59
CA ALA A 31 -12.93 1.96 2.61
C ALA A 31 -14.40 2.27 2.30
N VAL A 32 -14.83 3.51 2.58
CA VAL A 32 -16.14 4.01 2.15
C VAL A 32 -15.93 5.18 1.19
N PHE A 33 -16.50 5.08 0.00
CA PHE A 33 -16.44 6.10 -1.03
C PHE A 33 -17.85 6.54 -1.42
N VAL A 34 -18.18 7.82 -1.22
CA VAL A 34 -19.52 8.39 -1.51
C VAL A 34 -20.65 7.54 -0.88
N GLY A 35 -20.42 7.08 0.35
CA GLY A 35 -21.38 6.24 1.10
C GLY A 35 -21.42 4.76 0.68
N GLN A 36 -20.64 4.33 -0.30
CA GLN A 36 -20.55 2.93 -0.71
C GLN A 36 -19.30 2.25 -0.11
N PRO A 37 -19.43 1.09 0.54
CA PRO A 37 -18.27 0.33 0.98
C PRO A 37 -17.55 -0.28 -0.22
N LEU A 38 -16.23 -0.13 -0.26
CA LEU A 38 -15.33 -0.66 -1.26
C LEU A 38 -14.31 -1.60 -0.61
N LYS A 39 -13.87 -2.59 -1.37
CA LYS A 39 -12.83 -3.53 -0.93
C LYS A 39 -11.77 -3.74 -2.02
N LEU A 40 -10.51 -3.82 -1.62
CA LEU A 40 -9.42 -4.30 -2.43
C LEU A 40 -9.19 -5.78 -2.12
N ILE A 41 -9.06 -6.59 -3.17
CA ILE A 41 -8.74 -8.02 -3.05
C ILE A 41 -7.53 -8.37 -3.93
N ASP A 42 -6.89 -9.47 -3.55
CA ASP A 42 -5.99 -10.20 -4.44
C ASP A 42 -6.81 -11.01 -5.44
N ASP A 43 -6.71 -10.66 -6.73
CA ASP A 43 -7.21 -11.45 -7.85
C ASP A 43 -6.03 -11.91 -8.70
N GLN A 44 -5.50 -13.09 -8.38
CA GLN A 44 -4.38 -13.72 -9.10
C GLN A 44 -3.08 -12.87 -9.10
N GLY A 45 -2.75 -12.27 -7.96
CA GLY A 45 -1.60 -11.40 -7.76
C GLY A 45 -1.82 -9.95 -8.21
N GLN A 46 -3.03 -9.59 -8.65
CA GLN A 46 -3.39 -8.24 -9.06
C GLN A 46 -4.37 -7.60 -8.09
N CYS A 47 -4.21 -6.30 -7.89
CA CYS A 47 -5.16 -5.53 -7.12
C CYS A 47 -6.47 -5.35 -7.86
N THR A 48 -7.57 -5.75 -7.23
CA THR A 48 -8.91 -5.61 -7.79
C THR A 48 -9.82 -4.91 -6.80
N LEU A 49 -10.47 -3.85 -7.27
CA LEU A 49 -11.51 -3.13 -6.53
C LEU A 49 -12.84 -3.87 -6.67
N VAL A 50 -13.53 -4.06 -5.55
CA VAL A 50 -14.83 -4.72 -5.47
C VAL A 50 -15.85 -3.75 -4.86
N LYS A 51 -16.97 -3.57 -5.57
CA LYS A 51 -18.14 -2.80 -5.11
C LYS A 51 -19.15 -3.70 -4.36
N PRO A 52 -20.14 -3.12 -3.66
CA PRO A 52 -21.17 -3.90 -2.94
C PRO A 52 -21.96 -4.84 -3.85
N ASP A 53 -22.19 -4.43 -5.09
CA ASP A 53 -22.85 -5.20 -6.15
C ASP A 53 -21.98 -6.35 -6.71
N GLN A 54 -20.81 -6.62 -6.10
CA GLN A 54 -19.82 -7.61 -6.51
C GLN A 54 -19.14 -7.35 -7.85
N SER A 55 -19.44 -6.24 -8.52
CA SER A 55 -18.69 -5.87 -9.72
C SER A 55 -17.24 -5.54 -9.36
N ARG A 56 -16.35 -5.94 -10.27
CA ARG A 56 -14.90 -5.95 -10.07
C ARG A 56 -14.22 -5.04 -11.09
N THR A 57 -13.27 -4.26 -10.62
CA THR A 57 -12.43 -3.41 -11.46
C THR A 57 -10.98 -3.74 -11.19
N LYS A 58 -10.29 -4.33 -12.17
CA LYS A 58 -8.86 -4.62 -12.07
C LYS A 58 -8.07 -3.30 -12.11
N LEU A 59 -7.07 -3.21 -11.24
CA LEU A 59 -6.11 -2.13 -11.21
C LEU A 59 -4.81 -2.61 -11.85
N ASP A 60 -4.10 -1.71 -12.50
CA ASP A 60 -2.81 -1.93 -13.14
C ASP A 60 -1.67 -1.86 -12.11
N MET A 61 -1.79 -2.68 -11.07
CA MET A 61 -0.80 -2.85 -10.02
C MET A 61 -0.93 -4.21 -9.34
N GLU A 62 0.20 -4.72 -8.88
CA GLU A 62 0.29 -6.01 -8.20
C GLU A 62 -0.24 -5.90 -6.76
N TRP A 63 -0.71 -7.03 -6.23
CA TRP A 63 -0.97 -7.16 -4.79
C TRP A 63 0.36 -7.22 -4.01
N PRO A 64 0.46 -6.70 -2.77
CA PRO A 64 -0.56 -5.96 -2.01
C PRO A 64 -0.66 -4.47 -2.39
N CYS A 65 -1.86 -3.92 -2.33
CA CYS A 65 -2.13 -2.49 -2.44
C CYS A 65 -3.08 -2.02 -1.33
N SER A 66 -3.17 -0.70 -1.18
CA SER A 66 -3.94 -0.06 -0.13
C SER A 66 -4.65 1.19 -0.65
N PHE A 67 -5.81 1.50 -0.08
CA PHE A 67 -6.44 2.80 -0.24
C PHE A 67 -5.55 3.92 0.29
N SER A 68 -5.53 5.05 -0.42
CA SER A 68 -4.94 6.27 0.12
C SER A 68 -5.79 6.82 1.24
N LEU A 69 -5.17 7.12 2.38
CA LEU A 69 -5.86 7.64 3.56
C LEU A 69 -5.58 9.11 3.81
N ASP A 70 -6.51 9.77 4.48
CA ASP A 70 -6.36 11.11 5.04
C ASP A 70 -5.70 11.06 6.43
N GLU A 71 -5.49 12.23 7.04
CA GLU A 71 -4.92 12.35 8.38
C GLU A 71 -5.76 11.69 9.49
N HIS A 72 -7.03 11.35 9.20
CA HIS A 72 -7.95 10.66 10.10
C HIS A 72 -8.05 9.16 9.82
N GLN A 73 -7.15 8.60 9.01
CA GLN A 73 -7.16 7.17 8.62
C GLN A 73 -8.43 6.76 7.89
N LYS A 74 -9.09 7.69 7.19
CA LYS A 74 -10.24 7.42 6.31
C LYS A 74 -9.80 7.53 4.87
N LEU A 75 -10.60 7.00 3.94
CA LEU A 75 -10.35 7.15 2.52
C LEU A 75 -10.17 8.63 2.17
N ARG A 76 -8.99 8.99 1.65
CA ARG A 76 -8.76 10.32 1.12
C ARG A 76 -9.53 10.48 -0.18
N VAL A 77 -10.42 11.47 -0.20
CA VAL A 77 -11.20 11.84 -1.38
C VAL A 77 -10.87 13.28 -1.76
N GLU A 78 -10.31 13.44 -2.95
CA GLU A 78 -10.16 14.74 -3.60
C GLU A 78 -11.39 15.01 -4.47
N THR A 79 -11.80 16.28 -4.59
CA THR A 79 -12.89 16.66 -5.47
C THR A 79 -12.42 17.71 -6.47
N PHE A 80 -12.64 17.45 -7.76
CA PHE A 80 -12.32 18.40 -8.83
C PHE A 80 -13.49 18.49 -9.81
N ASN A 81 -13.93 19.71 -10.13
CA ASN A 81 -15.15 19.96 -10.94
C ASN A 81 -16.40 19.21 -10.44
N GLY A 82 -16.54 19.08 -9.11
CA GLY A 82 -17.65 18.36 -8.48
C GLY A 82 -17.58 16.82 -8.62
N ILE A 83 -16.50 16.29 -9.18
CA ILE A 83 -16.28 14.85 -9.34
C ILE A 83 -15.37 14.37 -8.20
N PRO A 84 -15.82 13.41 -7.36
CA PRO A 84 -15.01 12.85 -6.30
C PRO A 84 -14.03 11.81 -6.85
N ILE A 85 -12.83 11.78 -6.27
CA ILE A 85 -11.69 10.98 -6.70
C ILE A 85 -10.99 10.41 -5.48
N PHE A 86 -10.72 9.11 -5.46
CA PHE A 86 -9.83 8.48 -4.50
C PHE A 86 -8.63 7.85 -5.22
N SER A 87 -7.67 7.30 -4.48
CA SER A 87 -6.57 6.55 -5.08
C SER A 87 -6.23 5.29 -4.33
N VAL A 88 -5.61 4.37 -5.06
CA VAL A 88 -5.05 3.12 -4.55
C VAL A 88 -3.55 3.12 -4.83
N TRP A 89 -2.77 2.68 -3.85
CA TRP A 89 -1.31 2.69 -3.87
C TRP A 89 -0.76 1.29 -3.65
N ARG A 90 0.33 0.99 -4.35
CA ARG A 90 1.25 -0.11 -4.03
C ARG A 90 2.61 0.49 -3.77
N VAL A 91 3.21 0.13 -2.64
CA VAL A 91 4.57 0.56 -2.25
C VAL A 91 5.46 -0.68 -2.18
N GLU A 92 6.56 -0.68 -2.93
CA GLU A 92 7.57 -1.73 -2.92
C GLU A 92 8.90 -1.16 -2.44
N HIS A 93 9.38 -1.64 -1.29
CA HIS A 93 10.69 -1.24 -0.77
C HIS A 93 11.80 -1.88 -1.60
N MET A 94 12.79 -1.07 -1.99
CA MET A 94 13.96 -1.57 -2.68
C MET A 94 14.83 -2.42 -1.72
N PRO A 95 15.56 -3.44 -2.23
CA PRO A 95 16.42 -4.25 -1.38
C PRO A 95 17.49 -3.43 -0.67
N ALA A 96 17.85 -3.86 0.54
CA ALA A 96 18.97 -3.29 1.30
C ALA A 96 20.26 -3.27 0.45
N PRO A 97 21.10 -2.23 0.57
CA PRO A 97 21.07 -1.16 1.57
C PRO A 97 20.20 0.05 1.19
N SER A 98 19.43 -0.01 0.10
CA SER A 98 18.57 1.10 -0.31
C SER A 98 17.47 1.36 0.72
N ARG A 99 17.06 2.64 0.82
CA ARG A 99 15.88 3.09 1.55
C ARG A 99 14.81 3.63 0.60
N ASP A 100 14.98 3.43 -0.69
CA ASP A 100 14.05 3.90 -1.71
C ASP A 100 12.87 2.93 -1.83
N CYS A 101 11.76 3.43 -2.34
CA CYS A 101 10.59 2.62 -2.67
C CYS A 101 10.14 2.94 -4.08
N LEU A 102 9.59 1.94 -4.76
CA LEU A 102 8.84 2.10 -5.99
C LEU A 102 7.36 2.10 -5.67
N ASN A 103 6.68 3.17 -6.07
CA ASN A 103 5.25 3.33 -5.89
C ASN A 103 4.52 3.24 -7.21
N LYS A 104 3.42 2.48 -7.21
CA LYS A 104 2.37 2.59 -8.22
C LYS A 104 1.14 3.21 -7.57
N MET A 105 0.53 4.17 -8.26
CA MET A 105 -0.74 4.77 -7.85
C MET A 105 -1.71 4.79 -9.03
N GLN A 106 -2.97 4.47 -8.79
CA GLN A 106 -4.05 4.82 -9.71
C GLN A 106 -5.10 5.64 -8.97
N ALA A 107 -5.52 6.73 -9.62
CA ALA A 107 -6.68 7.50 -9.21
C ALA A 107 -7.95 6.88 -9.81
N ILE A 108 -9.05 6.94 -9.07
CA ILE A 108 -10.36 6.45 -9.50
C ILE A 108 -11.36 7.57 -9.24
N ARG A 109 -12.05 8.02 -10.30
CA ARG A 109 -13.09 9.05 -10.22
C ARG A 109 -14.47 8.46 -10.39
N GLN A 110 -15.48 9.10 -9.81
CA GLN A 110 -16.88 8.75 -10.06
C GLN A 110 -17.54 9.72 -11.03
N ILE A 111 -17.86 9.25 -12.23
CA ILE A 111 -18.61 10.01 -13.23
C ILE A 111 -19.90 9.28 -13.57
N GLN A 112 -21.03 9.97 -13.47
CA GLN A 112 -22.36 9.42 -13.79
C GLN A 112 -22.67 8.09 -13.06
N GLY A 113 -22.15 7.94 -11.83
CA GLY A 113 -22.33 6.72 -11.02
C GLY A 113 -21.39 5.56 -11.39
N HIS A 114 -20.50 5.73 -12.37
CA HIS A 114 -19.50 4.76 -12.75
C HIS A 114 -18.13 5.14 -12.20
N LEU A 115 -17.34 4.12 -11.83
CA LEU A 115 -15.95 4.31 -11.47
C LEU A 115 -15.09 4.24 -12.74
N GLU A 116 -14.29 5.27 -12.97
CA GLU A 116 -13.31 5.35 -14.05
C GLU A 116 -11.91 5.35 -13.43
N VAL A 117 -11.07 4.43 -13.89
CA VAL A 117 -9.69 4.25 -13.40
C VAL A 117 -8.73 5.00 -14.32
N ALA A 118 -7.87 5.83 -13.74
CA ALA A 118 -6.83 6.54 -14.48
C ALA A 118 -5.65 5.63 -14.84
N PRO A 119 -4.78 6.04 -15.79
CA PRO A 119 -3.49 5.39 -16.00
C PRO A 119 -2.63 5.33 -14.72
N VAL A 120 -1.78 4.31 -14.62
CA VAL A 120 -0.86 4.15 -13.49
C VAL A 120 0.17 5.28 -13.45
N SER A 121 0.35 5.85 -12.26
CA SER A 121 1.40 6.81 -11.93
C SER A 121 2.52 6.09 -11.19
N LEU A 122 3.76 6.27 -11.64
CA LEU A 122 4.95 5.71 -11.02
C LEU A 122 5.72 6.80 -10.28
N SER A 123 6.21 6.49 -9.08
CA SER A 123 7.09 7.40 -8.33
C SER A 123 8.11 6.64 -7.49
N ALA A 124 9.25 7.28 -7.23
CA ALA A 124 10.31 6.74 -6.39
C ALA A 124 10.30 7.45 -5.03
N SER A 125 9.35 7.11 -4.17
CA SER A 125 9.23 7.69 -2.83
C SER A 125 8.70 6.65 -1.86
N CYS A 126 9.13 6.69 -0.60
CA CYS A 126 8.52 5.88 0.45
C CYS A 126 7.49 6.75 1.17
N GLY A 127 6.21 6.51 0.96
CA GLY A 127 5.15 7.31 1.56
C GLY A 127 3.80 7.06 0.92
N TRP A 128 2.75 7.23 1.71
CA TRP A 128 1.38 7.10 1.26
C TRP A 128 0.80 8.50 1.11
N GLY A 129 0.16 8.78 -0.03
CA GLY A 129 -0.42 10.09 -0.31
C GLY A 129 0.50 10.99 -1.13
N GLY A 130 -0.07 11.53 -2.20
CA GLY A 130 0.55 12.57 -3.04
C GLY A 130 -0.12 13.92 -2.79
N ASP A 131 0.36 14.96 -3.48
CA ASP A 131 -0.42 16.19 -3.58
C ASP A 131 -1.73 15.93 -4.35
N GLN A 132 -2.67 16.88 -4.30
CA GLN A 132 -3.95 16.76 -5.01
C GLN A 132 -3.78 16.51 -6.53
N LYS A 133 -2.69 16.96 -7.15
CA LYS A 133 -2.46 16.79 -8.59
C LYS A 133 -2.31 15.33 -8.96
N MET A 134 -1.77 14.50 -8.06
CA MET A 134 -1.68 13.05 -8.28
C MET A 134 -3.08 12.42 -8.46
N TYR A 135 -4.13 12.97 -7.85
CA TYR A 135 -5.50 12.48 -8.01
C TYR A 135 -6.16 13.02 -9.28
N VAL A 136 -5.90 14.29 -9.61
CA VAL A 136 -6.63 15.02 -10.66
C VAL A 136 -5.97 14.91 -12.03
N ALA A 137 -4.66 15.09 -12.11
CA ALA A 137 -3.91 15.19 -13.37
C ALA A 137 -3.89 13.92 -14.25
N PRO A 138 -4.03 12.69 -13.71
CA PRO A 138 -4.07 11.49 -14.55
C PRO A 138 -5.28 11.38 -15.50
N PHE A 139 -6.33 12.17 -15.28
CA PHE A 139 -7.53 12.14 -16.11
C PHE A 139 -7.52 13.19 -17.22
N THR A 140 -8.23 12.89 -18.32
CA THR A 140 -8.65 13.93 -19.28
C THR A 140 -9.93 14.59 -18.76
N TRP A 141 -9.98 15.92 -18.82
CA TRP A 141 -11.05 16.77 -18.30
C TRP A 141 -11.76 17.54 -19.41
#